data_AF-U9TFQ8-F1
#
_entry.id   AF-U9TFQ8-F1
#
_cell.length_a   1.000
_cell.length_b   1.000
_cell.length_c   1.000
_cell.angle_alpha   90.00
_cell.angle_beta   90.00
_cell.angle_gamma   90.00
#
_symmetry.space_group_name_H-M   'P 1'
#
loop_
_entity.id
_entity.type
_entity.pdbx_description
1 polymer ?
#
loop_
_entity_poly.entity_id
_entity_poly.type
_entity_poly.pdbx_seq_one_letter_code
_entity_poly.pdbx_strand_id
1 'polypeptide(L)'
;MERFYSLRLLNFTHRRPGYLRIAKHFLCPGWDTVNMDSIKKHSIENEFFVESVNNSSHFYTVNSEIGTCTCRIGITGAPCNHQGAVSVKFHISMFNFIPSLTSNNCIIYAYIAIGYTAEDSSFYASLHAEFIPQDREGL
;
A
#
# COMPACT_ATOMS: atom_id res chain seq x y z
N MET A 1 -4.94 -15.83 17.37
CA MET A 1 -4.34 -14.71 16.60
C MET A 1 -4.29 -14.98 15.11
N GLU A 2 -3.85 -16.17 14.69
CA GLU A 2 -3.77 -16.56 13.26
C GLU A 2 -5.08 -16.33 12.48
N ARG A 3 -6.20 -16.89 12.94
CA ARG A 3 -7.53 -16.69 12.31
C ARG A 3 -7.90 -15.21 12.11
N PHE A 4 -7.49 -14.33 13.02
CA PHE A 4 -7.73 -12.89 12.90
C PHE A 4 -6.94 -12.28 11.74
N TYR A 5 -5.66 -12.66 11.57
CA TYR A 5 -4.81 -12.20 10.47
C TYR A 5 -5.21 -12.82 9.13
N SER A 6 -5.56 -14.12 9.09
CA SER A 6 -6.06 -14.78 7.88
C SER A 6 -7.33 -14.13 7.37
N LEU A 7 -8.34 -13.90 8.24
CA LEU A 7 -9.57 -13.20 7.84
C LEU A 7 -9.29 -11.77 7.35
N ARG A 8 -8.30 -11.09 7.94
CA ARG A 8 -7.88 -9.75 7.49
C ARG A 8 -7.26 -9.77 6.09
N LEU A 9 -6.38 -10.71 5.80
CA LEU A 9 -5.79 -10.89 4.47
C LEU A 9 -6.87 -11.23 3.43
N LEU A 10 -7.78 -12.16 3.75
CA LEU A 10 -8.87 -12.54 2.82
C LEU A 10 -9.83 -11.39 2.51
N ASN A 11 -10.07 -10.51 3.48
CA ASN A 11 -10.86 -9.30 3.22
C ASN A 11 -10.15 -8.37 2.21
N PHE A 12 -8.82 -8.31 2.24
CA PHE A 12 -7.99 -7.56 1.27
C PHE A 12 -8.07 -8.18 -0.12
N THR A 13 -7.84 -9.49 -0.23
CA THR A 13 -7.74 -10.18 -1.52
C THR A 13 -9.06 -10.20 -2.27
N HIS A 14 -10.18 -10.40 -1.57
CA HIS A 14 -11.50 -10.56 -2.20
C HIS A 14 -12.18 -9.23 -2.54
N ARG A 15 -11.51 -8.08 -2.36
CA ARG A 15 -12.01 -6.73 -2.74
C ARG A 15 -13.47 -6.45 -2.33
N ARG A 16 -13.94 -6.95 -1.17
CA ARG A 16 -15.35 -6.79 -0.77
C ARG A 16 -15.71 -5.29 -0.60
N PRO A 17 -16.91 -4.82 -0.97
CA PRO A 17 -17.22 -3.37 -1.08
C PRO A 17 -17.00 -2.51 0.18
N GLY A 18 -17.05 -3.09 1.39
CA GLY A 18 -16.71 -2.37 2.64
C GLY A 18 -15.20 -2.10 2.83
N TYR A 19 -14.36 -2.59 1.92
CA TYR A 19 -12.93 -2.78 2.12
C TYR A 19 -12.10 -1.50 2.03
N LEU A 20 -12.47 -0.50 1.23
CA LEU A 20 -11.74 0.77 1.17
C LEU A 20 -11.77 1.53 2.52
N ARG A 21 -12.83 1.36 3.33
CA ARG A 21 -12.89 1.87 4.70
C ARG A 21 -11.97 1.10 5.67
N ILE A 22 -11.67 -0.17 5.39
CA ILE A 22 -10.78 -1.03 6.20
C ILE A 22 -9.32 -0.88 5.75
N ALA A 23 -9.06 -0.63 4.46
CA ALA A 23 -7.75 -0.28 3.92
C ALA A 23 -7.17 0.97 4.60
N LYS A 24 -8.03 1.93 5.00
CA LYS A 24 -7.67 3.07 5.87
C LYS A 24 -7.11 2.68 7.25
N HIS A 25 -7.29 1.45 7.70
CA HIS A 25 -6.66 0.92 8.92
C HIS A 25 -5.35 0.18 8.65
N PHE A 26 -5.13 -0.31 7.42
CA PHE A 26 -3.87 -0.92 7.00
C PHE A 26 -2.82 0.13 6.58
N LEU A 27 -3.30 1.29 6.15
CA LEU A 27 -2.56 2.55 6.16
C LEU A 27 -2.69 3.09 7.57
N CYS A 28 -1.63 3.07 8.38
CA CYS A 28 -1.57 3.70 9.70
C CYS A 28 -2.55 4.91 9.79
N PRO A 29 -3.54 4.89 10.71
CA PRO A 29 -4.60 5.89 10.73
C PRO A 29 -4.02 7.30 10.86
N GLY A 30 -4.69 8.28 10.25
CA GLY A 30 -4.23 9.67 10.24
C GLY A 30 -3.31 10.01 9.07
N TRP A 31 -3.17 9.15 8.07
CA TRP A 31 -2.55 9.54 6.79
C TRP A 31 -3.33 10.64 6.08
N ASP A 32 -4.64 10.70 6.30
CA ASP A 32 -5.58 11.68 5.73
C ASP A 32 -5.46 13.06 6.37
N THR A 33 -4.77 13.18 7.51
CA THR A 33 -4.44 14.47 8.13
C THR A 33 -3.13 15.05 7.60
N VAL A 34 -2.36 14.28 6.82
CA VAL A 34 -1.13 14.75 6.18
C VAL A 34 -1.52 15.57 4.96
N ASN A 35 -0.93 16.76 4.82
CA ASN A 35 -1.09 17.57 3.62
C ASN A 35 -0.44 16.86 2.43
N MET A 36 -1.25 16.23 1.58
CA MET A 36 -0.73 15.48 0.44
C MET A 36 -0.03 16.37 -0.57
N ASP A 37 -0.48 17.61 -0.76
CA ASP A 37 0.08 18.52 -1.77
C ASP A 37 1.51 18.95 -1.44
N SER A 38 1.87 18.98 -0.14
CA SER A 38 3.23 19.33 0.30
C SER A 38 4.23 18.18 0.20
N ILE A 39 3.79 16.96 -0.13
CA ILE A 39 4.68 15.81 -0.30
C ILE A 39 5.50 15.96 -1.59
N LYS A 40 6.83 16.01 -1.45
CA LYS A 40 7.80 16.18 -2.54
C LYS A 40 8.70 14.95 -2.66
N LYS A 41 9.00 14.55 -3.89
CA LYS A 41 10.05 13.55 -4.17
C LYS A 41 11.42 14.15 -3.90
N HIS A 42 12.31 13.38 -3.28
CA HIS A 42 13.70 13.74 -3.12
C HIS A 42 14.49 13.46 -4.42
N SER A 43 15.75 13.90 -4.48
CA SER A 43 16.66 13.56 -5.59
C SER A 43 17.11 12.10 -5.54
N ILE A 44 17.13 11.50 -4.34
CA ILE A 44 17.41 10.08 -4.12
C ILE A 44 16.16 9.28 -4.48
N GLU A 45 16.35 8.18 -5.20
CA GLU A 45 15.27 7.26 -5.56
C GLU A 45 14.56 6.74 -4.29
N ASN A 46 13.25 6.54 -4.36
CA ASN A 46 12.43 6.03 -3.26
C ASN A 46 12.36 6.93 -2.01
N GLU A 47 12.92 8.14 -2.03
CA GLU A 47 12.84 9.08 -0.91
C GLU A 47 11.82 10.21 -1.14
N PHE A 48 11.10 10.55 -0.08
CA PHE A 48 10.03 11.55 -0.08
C PHE A 48 10.12 12.44 1.15
N PHE A 49 9.95 13.74 0.95
CA PHE A 49 9.73 14.69 2.04
C PHE A 49 8.25 14.83 2.32
N VAL A 50 7.88 14.63 3.57
CA VAL A 50 6.51 14.76 4.07
C VAL A 50 6.49 15.77 5.19
N GLU A 51 5.64 16.79 5.07
CA GLU A 51 5.45 17.80 6.10
C GLU A 51 4.81 17.19 7.37
N SER A 52 5.27 17.65 8.53
CA SER A 52 4.71 17.26 9.81
C SER A 52 3.31 17.86 10.00
N VAL A 53 2.35 17.03 10.40
CA VAL A 53 0.96 17.45 10.69
C VAL A 53 0.91 18.54 11.76
N ASN A 54 1.82 18.51 12.73
CA ASN A 54 1.81 19.41 13.88
C ASN A 54 2.69 20.66 13.68
N ASN A 55 3.56 20.68 12.68
CA ASN A 55 4.50 21.77 12.47
C ASN A 55 4.89 21.87 10.99
N SER A 56 4.38 22.89 10.31
CA SER A 56 4.62 23.14 8.89
C SER A 56 6.08 23.46 8.54
N SER A 57 6.91 23.83 9.52
CA SER A 57 8.35 24.06 9.29
C SER A 57 9.19 22.78 9.39
N HIS A 58 8.59 21.64 9.74
CA HIS A 58 9.30 20.38 9.96
C HIS A 58 8.90 19.33 8.94
N PHE A 59 9.90 18.67 8.35
CA PHE A 59 9.72 17.64 7.35
C PHE A 59 10.34 16.34 7.82
N TYR A 60 9.66 15.24 7.54
CA TYR A 60 10.18 13.90 7.69
C TYR A 60 10.57 13.34 6.33
N THR A 61 11.63 12.53 6.31
CA THR A 61 12.02 11.77 5.13
C THR A 61 11.40 10.38 5.24
N VAL A 62 10.73 9.96 4.19
CA VAL A 62 10.16 8.62 4.04
C VAL A 62 10.94 7.91 2.94
N ASN A 63 11.45 6.73 3.22
CA ASN A 63 12.05 5.85 2.20
C ASN A 63 11.08 4.71 1.91
N SER A 64 10.56 4.63 0.68
CA SER A 64 9.57 3.63 0.27
C SER A 64 10.15 2.26 0.01
N GLU A 65 11.43 2.19 -0.35
CA GLU A 65 12.11 0.93 -0.63
C GLU A 65 12.28 0.12 0.64
N ILE A 66 12.84 0.71 1.70
CA ILE A 66 12.99 0.03 3.00
C ILE A 66 11.80 0.24 3.93
N GLY A 67 10.82 1.03 3.51
CA GLY A 67 9.61 1.31 4.27
C GLY A 67 9.87 2.04 5.58
N THR A 68 10.82 2.97 5.67
CA THR A 68 11.14 3.70 6.91
C THR A 68 10.73 5.16 6.84
N CYS A 69 10.64 5.83 7.99
CA CYS A 69 10.39 7.26 8.07
C CYS A 69 11.15 7.87 9.25
N THR A 70 11.67 9.08 9.10
CA THR A 70 12.45 9.74 10.17
C THR A 70 11.60 10.24 11.33
N CYS A 71 10.27 10.10 11.29
CA CYS A 71 9.42 10.40 12.44
C CYS A 71 9.62 9.40 13.58
N ARG A 72 9.25 9.79 14.81
CA ARG A 72 9.44 8.97 16.02
C ARG A 72 8.84 7.56 15.93
N ILE A 73 7.73 7.40 15.21
CA ILE A 73 7.11 6.09 14.99
C ILE A 73 7.88 5.34 13.89
N GLY A 74 8.06 5.98 12.73
CA GLY A 74 8.67 5.38 11.55
C GLY A 74 10.12 4.92 11.73
N ILE A 75 10.89 5.58 12.60
CA ILE A 75 12.30 5.23 12.85
C ILE A 75 12.44 3.86 13.51
N THR A 76 11.38 3.39 14.19
CA THR A 76 11.31 2.05 14.77
C THR A 76 10.95 0.97 13.73
N GLY A 77 10.71 1.36 12.48
CA GLY A 77 10.16 0.49 11.44
C GLY A 77 8.64 0.29 11.54
N ALA A 78 7.96 0.88 12.53
CA ALA A 78 6.51 0.82 12.61
C ALA A 78 5.83 1.68 11.53
N PRO A 79 4.68 1.24 10.97
CA PRO A 79 3.94 2.03 10.00
C PRO A 79 3.45 3.34 10.63
N CYS A 80 3.72 4.46 9.97
CA CYS A 80 3.28 5.80 10.38
C CYS A 80 2.40 6.46 9.31
N ASN A 81 1.67 7.51 9.72
CA ASN A 81 0.82 8.29 8.85
C ASN A 81 1.57 8.90 7.64
N HIS A 82 2.81 9.34 7.80
CA HIS A 82 3.62 9.89 6.71
C HIS A 82 3.88 8.87 5.60
N GLN A 83 4.21 7.63 5.98
CA GLN A 83 4.40 6.55 5.01
C GLN A 83 3.09 6.16 4.32
N GLY A 84 1.99 6.09 5.08
CA GLY A 84 0.67 5.87 4.53
C GLY A 84 0.30 6.95 3.49
N ALA A 85 0.61 8.22 3.76
CA ALA A 85 0.35 9.32 2.85
C ALA A 85 1.16 9.22 1.54
N VAL A 86 2.44 8.83 1.63
CA VAL A 86 3.29 8.55 0.45
C VAL A 86 2.73 7.39 -0.37
N SER A 87 2.40 6.27 0.27
CA SER A 87 1.81 5.10 -0.39
C SER A 87 0.51 5.43 -1.10
N VAL A 88 -0.37 6.22 -0.49
CA VAL A 88 -1.64 6.63 -1.11
C VAL A 88 -1.40 7.60 -2.27
N LYS A 89 -0.61 8.66 -2.07
CA LYS A 89 -0.41 9.71 -3.08
C LYS A 89 0.23 9.18 -4.36
N PHE A 90 1.22 8.31 -4.23
CA PHE A 90 1.99 7.81 -5.37
C PHE A 90 1.60 6.40 -5.80
N HIS A 91 0.60 5.80 -5.15
CA HIS A 91 0.20 4.40 -5.37
C HIS A 91 1.39 3.42 -5.24
N ILE A 92 2.29 3.68 -4.29
CA ILE A 92 3.51 2.89 -4.09
C ILE A 92 3.31 1.87 -2.98
N SER A 93 3.73 0.64 -3.28
CA SER A 93 3.83 -0.43 -2.31
C SER A 93 5.05 -0.30 -1.40
N MET A 94 4.82 -0.30 -0.08
CA MET A 94 5.85 -0.28 0.96
C MET A 94 5.77 -1.52 1.85
N PHE A 95 6.89 -2.04 2.35
CA PHE A 95 6.92 -3.22 3.23
C PHE A 95 6.01 -3.14 4.47
N ASN A 96 5.90 -1.95 5.06
CA ASN A 96 5.12 -1.72 6.28
C ASN A 96 3.63 -1.52 6.05
N PHE A 97 3.21 -1.52 4.79
CA PHE A 97 1.84 -1.35 4.37
C PHE A 97 1.48 -2.59 3.53
N ILE A 98 0.21 -2.97 3.44
CA ILE A 98 -0.20 -4.02 2.48
C ILE A 98 -0.68 -3.28 1.22
N PRO A 99 0.10 -3.20 0.13
CA PRO A 99 -0.08 -2.05 -0.75
C PRO A 99 -0.04 -2.39 -2.24
N SER A 100 -0.33 -3.64 -2.63
CA SER A 100 -0.57 -3.95 -4.03
C SER A 100 -1.72 -4.95 -4.16
N LEU A 101 -2.80 -4.50 -4.80
CA LEU A 101 -4.00 -5.29 -5.10
C LEU A 101 -3.95 -5.93 -6.49
N THR A 102 -2.77 -6.10 -7.09
CA THR A 102 -2.67 -6.85 -8.35
C THR A 102 -3.14 -8.29 -8.15
N SER A 103 -3.65 -8.93 -9.21
CA SER A 103 -4.11 -10.33 -9.12
C SER A 103 -3.04 -11.25 -8.53
N ASN A 104 -1.78 -11.09 -8.94
CA ASN A 104 -0.66 -11.89 -8.44
C ASN A 104 -0.43 -11.70 -6.94
N ASN A 105 -0.48 -10.46 -6.45
CA ASN A 105 -0.30 -10.19 -5.02
C ASN A 105 -1.50 -10.70 -4.21
N CYS A 106 -2.72 -10.60 -4.75
CA CYS A 106 -3.91 -11.18 -4.12
C CYS A 106 -3.81 -12.71 -3.97
N ILE A 107 -3.28 -13.43 -4.96
CA ILE A 107 -3.03 -14.88 -4.84
C ILE A 107 -2.05 -15.17 -3.71
N ILE A 108 -0.93 -14.44 -3.64
CA ILE A 108 0.08 -14.65 -2.59
C ILE A 108 -0.53 -14.41 -1.20
N TYR A 109 -1.30 -13.34 -1.03
CA TYR A 109 -1.98 -13.06 0.24
C TYR A 109 -3.04 -14.10 0.59
N ALA A 110 -3.78 -14.61 -0.41
CA ALA A 110 -4.75 -15.68 -0.19
C ALA A 110 -4.04 -16.97 0.20
N TYR A 111 -2.94 -17.32 -0.48
CA TYR A 111 -2.12 -18.47 -0.14
C TYR A 111 -1.57 -18.38 1.29
N ILE A 112 -1.09 -17.22 1.73
CA ILE A 112 -0.66 -17.02 3.12
C ILE A 112 -1.83 -17.22 4.11
N ALA A 113 -3.05 -16.81 3.73
CA ALA A 113 -4.20 -16.84 4.61
C ALA A 113 -4.91 -18.20 4.74
N ILE A 114 -5.02 -18.95 3.64
CA ILE A 114 -5.80 -20.20 3.53
C ILE A 114 -5.04 -21.37 2.89
N GLY A 115 -3.78 -21.18 2.48
CA GLY A 115 -2.94 -22.21 1.90
C GLY A 115 -3.32 -22.56 0.46
N TYR A 116 -3.18 -23.84 0.10
CA TYR A 116 -3.41 -24.38 -1.25
C TYR A 116 -4.85 -24.23 -1.78
N THR A 117 -5.78 -23.69 -0.99
CA THR A 117 -7.15 -23.41 -1.40
C THR A 117 -7.33 -22.01 -2.00
N ALA A 118 -6.24 -21.28 -2.26
CA ALA A 118 -6.29 -20.01 -2.97
C ALA A 118 -6.75 -20.21 -4.43
N GLU A 119 -7.62 -19.33 -4.91
CA GLU A 119 -8.13 -19.36 -6.29
C GLU A 119 -7.05 -18.91 -7.29
N ASP A 120 -7.30 -19.13 -8.59
CA ASP A 120 -6.40 -18.70 -9.65
C ASP A 120 -6.43 -17.17 -9.87
N SER A 121 -5.50 -16.66 -10.68
CA SER A 121 -5.31 -15.21 -10.89
C SER A 121 -6.52 -14.50 -11.48
N SER A 122 -7.34 -15.21 -12.26
CA SER A 122 -8.54 -14.64 -12.90
C SER A 122 -9.61 -14.28 -11.87
N PHE A 123 -9.71 -15.03 -10.77
CA PHE A 123 -10.62 -14.74 -9.65
C PHE A 123 -10.36 -13.37 -9.02
N TYR A 124 -9.09 -12.92 -9.02
CA TYR A 124 -8.67 -11.65 -8.44
C TYR A 124 -8.56 -10.51 -9.46
N ALA A 125 -8.88 -10.77 -10.73
CA ALA A 125 -8.81 -9.76 -11.79
C ALA A 125 -9.79 -8.60 -11.54
N SER A 126 -9.43 -7.42 -12.02
CA SER A 126 -10.33 -6.26 -12.00
C SER A 126 -11.50 -6.50 -12.97
N LEU A 127 -12.73 -6.14 -12.56
CA LEU A 127 -13.90 -6.14 -13.46
C LEU A 127 -13.74 -5.16 -14.63
N HIS A 128 -12.95 -4.10 -14.43
CA HIS A 128 -12.47 -3.24 -15.50
C HIS A 128 -11.13 -3.80 -15.97
N ALA A 129 -11.15 -4.76 -16.89
CA ALA A 129 -9.96 -5.15 -17.62
C ALA A 129 -9.63 -4.00 -18.59
N GLU A 130 -8.48 -3.33 -18.39
CA GLU A 130 -7.90 -2.55 -19.49
C GLU A 130 -7.46 -3.54 -20.56
N PHE A 131 -8.07 -3.44 -21.74
CA PHE A 131 -7.60 -4.14 -22.92
C PHE A 131 -6.17 -3.65 -23.21
N ILE A 132 -5.17 -4.52 -23.04
CA ILE A 132 -3.87 -4.32 -23.69
C ILE A 132 -4.04 -4.89 -25.10
N PRO A 133 -4.04 -4.06 -26.17
CA PRO A 133 -4.09 -4.59 -27.52
C PRO A 133 -2.82 -5.40 -27.75
N GLN A 134 -2.98 -6.70 -27.99
CA GLN A 134 -1.94 -7.53 -28.58
C GLN A 134 -1.83 -7.16 -30.06
N ASP A 135 -1.11 -6.10 -30.38
CA ASP A 135 -0.64 -5.84 -31.73
C ASP A 135 0.70 -5.13 -31.66
N ARG A 136 1.76 -5.94 -31.71
CA ARG A 136 3.06 -5.69 -32.38
C ARG A 136 4.03 -6.85 -32.10
N GLU A 137 3.62 -8.06 -32.47
CA GLU A 137 4.58 -9.05 -32.98
C GLU A 137 4.22 -9.26 -34.45
N GLY A 138 5.02 -8.67 -35.35
CA GLY A 138 4.84 -8.84 -36.79
C GLY A 138 5.15 -7.61 -37.62
N LEU A 139 6.43 -7.21 -37.68
CA LEU A 139 7.17 -6.87 -38.91
C LEU A 139 8.64 -6.63 -38.60
#